data_AF-A0A6P7H1G3-F1
#
_entry.id   AF-A0A6P7H1G3-F1
#
_cell.length_a   1.000
_cell.length_b   1.000
_cell.length_c   1.000
_cell.angle_alpha   90.00
_cell.angle_beta   90.00
_cell.angle_gamma   90.00
#
_symmetry.space_group_name_H-M   'P 1'
#
loop_
_entity.id
_entity.type
_entity.pdbx_description
1 polymer ?
#
loop_
_entity_poly.entity_id
_entity_poly.type
_entity_poly.pdbx_seq_one_letter_code
_entity_poly.pdbx_strand_id
1 'polypeptide(L)'
;MSNEDLQRELECPICFNYLQIPIRMCITGHSICDTCRNKLTVCPICLSGFSNGSNKSLESIIPLLKFPCKFRDKGCQDLLFHVDRLAHEIDCPHQGINCPGCSFSSSITDMEKHCRDTHRVQNLEQYNCSMFFFETLVGSSVNGIVQKDGKYLWLRAFKNPENNIIFSVEMVGTKEEASNYSYKLIFSKDIQKMCFEDTCKPLGLSNKQLSAPVKSFNLSVRDIESFLENDWNISITVENIKLKHNILKLFSSYTKNKINLGLYLLFSILFVIVLYYIMFQSDWLFEKSTKYKGKHKHQKESYKFASYFNEFSSSFWTTLVSLVILYLIEYLFKVLKKLVYYTYIILYYIVILSIALFRFIITNLR
;
A
#
# COMPACT_ATOMS: atom_id res chain seq x y z
N MET A 1 55.71 -5.39 -2.03
CA MET A 1 54.37 -5.78 -1.55
C MET A 1 53.38 -4.79 -2.11
N SER A 2 52.35 -5.28 -2.79
CA SER A 2 51.23 -4.43 -3.24
C SER A 2 50.34 -4.08 -2.03
N ASN A 3 49.50 -3.05 -2.16
CA ASN A 3 48.52 -2.73 -1.11
C ASN A 3 47.52 -3.88 -0.86
N GLU A 4 47.28 -4.73 -1.86
CA GLU A 4 46.39 -5.89 -1.75
C GLU A 4 47.01 -7.00 -0.89
N ASP A 5 48.32 -7.22 -1.03
CA ASP A 5 49.05 -8.20 -0.20
C ASP A 5 49.00 -7.78 1.28
N LEU A 6 49.19 -6.48 1.55
CA LEU A 6 49.13 -5.95 2.91
C LEU A 6 47.72 -6.04 3.52
N GLN A 7 46.67 -5.86 2.72
CA GLN A 7 45.29 -5.99 3.17
C GLN A 7 44.97 -7.42 3.62
N ARG A 8 45.45 -8.44 2.91
CA ARG A 8 45.25 -9.85 3.25
C ARG A 8 45.89 -10.24 4.58
N GLU A 9 47.09 -9.72 4.86
CA GLU A 9 47.78 -9.93 6.15
C GLU A 9 47.06 -9.29 7.34
N LEU A 10 46.10 -8.39 7.08
CA LEU A 10 45.29 -7.72 8.09
C LEU A 10 43.90 -8.34 8.23
N GLU A 11 43.68 -9.56 7.73
CA GLU A 11 42.45 -10.32 7.92
C GLU A 11 42.50 -11.13 9.23
N CYS A 12 41.38 -11.14 9.95
CA CYS A 12 41.24 -11.93 11.15
C CYS A 12 41.03 -13.41 10.77
N PRO A 13 41.84 -14.35 11.28
CA PRO A 13 41.76 -15.77 10.95
C PRO A 13 40.47 -16.46 11.44
N ILE A 14 39.66 -15.77 12.26
CA ILE A 14 38.42 -16.31 12.84
C ILE A 14 37.18 -15.86 12.08
N CYS A 15 37.05 -14.55 11.85
CA CYS A 15 35.87 -14.00 11.21
C CYS A 15 36.09 -13.67 9.73
N PHE A 16 37.31 -13.84 9.20
CA PHE A 16 37.69 -13.52 7.82
C PHE A 16 37.35 -12.09 7.39
N ASN A 17 37.18 -11.19 8.36
CA ASN A 17 37.05 -9.76 8.12
C ASN A 17 38.37 -9.08 8.49
N TYR A 18 38.64 -7.90 7.92
CA TYR A 18 39.78 -7.08 8.33
C TYR A 18 39.75 -6.80 9.83
N LEU A 19 40.93 -6.85 10.46
CA LEU A 19 41.13 -6.59 11.89
C LEU A 19 40.51 -5.25 12.30
N GLN A 20 39.80 -5.26 13.43
CA GLN A 20 39.18 -4.08 14.01
C GLN A 20 39.88 -3.68 15.30
N ILE A 21 40.08 -2.38 15.49
CA ILE A 21 40.64 -1.82 16.71
C ILE A 21 39.57 -1.91 17.83
N PRO A 22 39.90 -2.40 19.04
CA PRO A 22 41.21 -2.85 19.51
C PRO A 22 41.60 -4.26 19.02
N ILE A 23 42.87 -4.44 18.67
CA ILE A 23 43.38 -5.71 18.11
C ILE A 23 44.02 -6.52 19.22
N ARG A 24 43.53 -7.73 19.46
CA ARG A 24 44.05 -8.63 20.50
C ARG A 24 45.16 -9.51 19.97
N MET A 25 46.14 -9.78 20.81
CA MET A 25 47.29 -10.59 20.44
C MET A 25 47.51 -11.73 21.45
N CYS A 26 47.84 -12.92 20.95
CA CYS A 26 48.33 -13.99 21.79
C CYS A 26 49.79 -13.75 22.23
N ILE A 27 50.26 -14.51 23.23
CA ILE A 27 51.62 -14.34 23.79
C ILE A 27 52.71 -14.51 22.72
N THR A 28 52.44 -15.25 21.64
CA THR A 28 53.39 -15.52 20.56
C THR A 28 53.32 -14.54 19.38
N GLY A 29 52.35 -13.62 19.35
CA GLY A 29 52.29 -12.58 18.30
C GLY A 29 51.07 -12.59 17.37
N HIS A 30 50.27 -13.66 17.33
CA HIS A 30 49.12 -13.73 16.42
C HIS A 30 48.00 -12.77 16.83
N SER A 31 47.49 -12.01 15.85
CA SER A 31 46.51 -10.95 16.06
C SER A 31 45.10 -11.37 15.62
N ILE A 32 44.08 -11.03 16.42
CA ILE A 32 42.67 -11.28 16.15
C ILE A 32 41.80 -10.10 16.62
N CYS A 33 40.56 -10.01 16.14
CA CYS A 33 39.60 -9.01 16.62
C CYS A 33 39.22 -9.23 18.08
N ASP A 34 38.94 -8.14 18.82
CA ASP A 34 38.45 -8.21 20.21
C ASP A 34 37.19 -9.08 20.36
N THR A 35 36.23 -8.91 19.45
CA THR A 35 34.98 -9.70 19.41
C THR A 35 35.22 -11.19 19.19
N CYS A 36 36.27 -11.56 18.45
CA CYS A 36 36.66 -12.96 18.22
C CYS A 36 37.39 -13.51 19.44
N ARG A 37 38.26 -12.71 20.07
CA ARG A 37 38.98 -13.09 21.29
C ARG A 37 38.01 -13.47 22.41
N ASN A 38 36.90 -12.74 22.57
CA ASN A 38 35.93 -13.01 23.64
C ASN A 38 35.23 -14.38 23.52
N LYS A 39 35.34 -15.05 22.36
CA LYS A 39 34.79 -16.40 22.12
C LYS A 39 35.84 -17.50 22.31
N LEU A 40 37.08 -17.16 22.61
CA LEU A 40 38.22 -18.07 22.61
C LEU A 40 39.00 -17.99 23.92
N THR A 41 39.43 -19.14 24.44
CA THR A 41 40.31 -19.22 25.61
C THR A 41 41.78 -19.26 25.22
N VAL A 42 42.09 -19.82 24.05
CA VAL A 42 43.44 -19.99 23.51
C VAL A 42 43.51 -19.58 22.04
N CYS A 43 44.72 -19.28 21.57
CA CYS A 43 44.97 -18.90 20.19
C CYS A 43 44.66 -20.09 19.24
N PRO A 44 43.85 -19.89 18.20
CA PRO A 44 43.51 -20.96 17.24
C PRO A 44 44.70 -21.39 16.37
N ILE A 45 45.73 -20.54 16.25
CA ILE A 45 46.89 -20.79 15.36
C ILE A 45 48.01 -21.53 16.11
N CYS A 46 48.28 -21.15 17.35
CA CYS A 46 49.45 -21.65 18.10
C CYS A 46 49.13 -22.24 19.47
N LEU A 47 47.85 -22.34 19.83
CA LEU A 47 47.33 -22.89 21.09
C LEU A 47 47.80 -22.17 22.37
N SER A 48 48.51 -21.04 22.23
CA SER A 48 48.98 -20.23 23.35
C SER A 48 47.88 -19.34 23.92
N GLY A 49 48.00 -18.98 25.20
CA GLY A 49 47.09 -18.03 25.84
C GLY A 49 47.11 -16.64 25.20
N PHE A 50 46.04 -15.86 25.43
CA PHE A 50 45.99 -14.47 25.01
C PHE A 50 46.69 -13.54 26.00
N SER A 51 47.41 -12.56 25.49
CA SER A 51 47.91 -11.47 26.33
C SER A 51 46.76 -10.51 26.69
N ASN A 52 46.90 -9.78 27.80
CA ASN A 52 45.96 -8.71 28.16
C ASN A 52 46.18 -7.43 27.33
N GLY A 53 47.26 -7.37 26.56
CA GLY A 53 47.61 -6.23 25.72
C GLY A 53 46.83 -6.18 24.40
N SER A 54 46.97 -5.07 23.69
CA SER A 54 46.52 -4.93 22.31
C SER A 54 47.71 -4.67 21.38
N ASN A 55 47.59 -5.02 20.11
CA ASN A 55 48.64 -4.82 19.12
C ASN A 55 48.71 -3.35 18.70
N LYS A 56 49.40 -2.53 19.50
CA LYS A 56 49.51 -1.08 19.28
C LYS A 56 50.09 -0.72 17.91
N SER A 57 51.06 -1.50 17.42
CA SER A 57 51.65 -1.27 16.10
C SER A 57 50.62 -1.43 14.98
N LEU A 58 49.83 -2.50 14.99
CA LEU A 58 48.76 -2.67 14.00
C LEU A 58 47.63 -1.65 14.19
N GLU A 59 47.30 -1.30 15.44
CA GLU A 59 46.32 -0.22 15.71
C GLU A 59 46.77 1.13 15.15
N SER A 60 48.09 1.41 15.08
CA SER A 60 48.62 2.62 14.45
C SER A 60 48.68 2.54 12.92
N ILE A 61 48.84 1.35 12.34
CA ILE A 61 48.96 1.16 10.88
C ILE A 61 47.58 1.13 10.20
N ILE A 62 46.60 0.44 10.79
CA ILE A 62 45.27 0.24 10.18
C ILE A 62 44.60 1.58 9.75
N PRO A 63 44.62 2.65 10.56
CA PRO A 63 44.02 3.92 10.15
C PRO A 63 44.67 4.59 8.93
N LEU A 64 45.92 4.23 8.60
CA LEU A 64 46.68 4.79 7.46
C LEU A 64 46.36 4.10 6.13
N LEU A 65 45.65 2.97 6.17
CA LEU A 65 45.34 2.15 5.01
C LEU A 65 43.87 2.30 4.61
N LYS A 66 43.62 2.22 3.31
CA LYS A 66 42.27 2.07 2.76
C LYS A 66 41.94 0.59 2.64
N PHE A 67 40.74 0.21 3.06
CA PHE A 67 40.21 -1.14 2.94
C PHE A 67 38.93 -1.12 2.09
N PRO A 68 38.67 -2.19 1.33
CA PRO A 68 37.38 -2.32 0.68
C PRO A 68 36.27 -2.49 1.72
N CYS A 69 35.07 -2.03 1.40
CA CYS A 69 33.86 -2.31 2.19
C CYS A 69 33.62 -3.82 2.30
N LYS A 70 33.16 -4.31 3.46
CA LYS A 70 32.79 -5.73 3.65
C LYS A 70 31.69 -6.22 2.70
N PHE A 71 30.94 -5.29 2.08
CA PHE A 71 29.91 -5.58 1.08
C PHE A 71 30.43 -5.50 -0.37
N ARG A 72 31.75 -5.63 -0.57
CA ARG A 72 32.36 -5.65 -1.91
C ARG A 72 31.78 -6.73 -2.81
N ASP A 73 31.53 -7.92 -2.26
CA ASP A 73 30.92 -9.02 -2.99
C ASP A 73 29.46 -8.74 -3.38
N LYS A 74 28.80 -7.80 -2.70
CA LYS A 74 27.45 -7.30 -3.01
C LYS A 74 27.46 -6.07 -3.94
N GLY A 75 28.62 -5.72 -4.49
CA GLY A 75 28.79 -4.67 -5.49
C GLY A 75 29.28 -3.32 -4.96
N CYS A 76 29.58 -3.18 -3.67
CA CYS A 76 30.19 -1.95 -3.16
C CYS A 76 31.65 -1.85 -3.65
N GLN A 77 32.00 -0.75 -4.33
CA GLN A 77 33.37 -0.55 -4.85
C GLN A 77 34.20 0.42 -3.99
N ASP A 78 33.65 0.88 -2.87
CA ASP A 78 34.28 1.91 -2.04
C ASP A 78 35.51 1.38 -1.30
N LEU A 79 36.59 2.17 -1.34
CA LEU A 79 37.85 1.97 -0.65
C LEU A 79 38.05 3.10 0.37
N LEU A 80 37.92 2.77 1.65
CA LEU A 80 37.75 3.74 2.73
C LEU A 80 38.78 3.52 3.84
N PHE A 81 39.17 4.59 4.52
CA PHE A 81 39.99 4.49 5.74
C PHE A 81 39.20 3.85 6.89
N HIS A 82 39.89 3.34 7.91
CA HIS A 82 39.27 2.54 8.97
C HIS A 82 38.00 3.14 9.59
N VAL A 83 38.05 4.41 10.04
CA VAL A 83 36.91 5.06 10.70
C VAL A 83 35.76 5.30 9.72
N ASP A 84 36.07 5.83 8.53
CA ASP A 84 35.07 6.10 7.49
C ASP A 84 34.42 4.81 6.99
N ARG A 85 35.19 3.73 6.87
CA ARG A 85 34.68 2.41 6.49
C ARG A 85 33.68 1.88 7.49
N LEU A 86 33.97 1.96 8.79
CA LEU A 86 33.04 1.51 9.83
C LEU A 86 31.74 2.31 9.79
N ALA A 87 31.81 3.63 9.60
CA ALA A 87 30.62 4.46 9.44
C ALA A 87 29.85 4.11 8.16
N HIS A 88 30.53 3.99 7.02
CA HIS A 88 29.94 3.59 5.75
C HIS A 88 29.24 2.22 5.82
N GLU A 89 29.86 1.23 6.45
CA GLU A 89 29.33 -0.14 6.55
C GLU A 89 28.07 -0.27 7.41
N ILE A 90 27.69 0.77 8.18
CA ILE A 90 26.43 0.81 8.93
C ILE A 90 25.27 1.20 8.00
N ASP A 91 25.53 2.09 7.04
CA ASP A 91 24.53 2.67 6.14
C ASP A 91 24.83 2.33 4.66
N CYS A 92 25.62 1.28 4.42
CA CYS A 92 26.06 0.93 3.08
C CYS A 92 24.85 0.49 2.24
N PRO A 93 24.61 1.10 1.05
CA PRO A 93 23.50 0.69 0.18
C PRO A 93 23.55 -0.78 -0.24
N HIS A 94 24.74 -1.38 -0.25
CA HIS A 94 24.98 -2.76 -0.63
C HIS A 94 24.87 -3.75 0.55
N GLN A 95 24.62 -3.28 1.77
CA GLN A 95 24.44 -4.15 2.94
C GLN A 95 23.31 -5.18 2.74
N GLY A 96 22.27 -4.77 2.03
CA GLY A 96 20.99 -5.48 1.97
C GLY A 96 20.12 -5.15 3.18
N ILE A 97 18.89 -5.66 3.16
CA ILE A 97 17.91 -5.50 4.21
C ILE A 97 18.02 -6.70 5.15
N ASN A 98 18.09 -6.44 6.45
CA ASN A 98 18.11 -7.49 7.47
C ASN A 98 16.69 -7.96 7.79
N CYS A 99 16.50 -9.28 7.92
CA CYS A 99 15.25 -9.84 8.38
C CYS A 99 15.07 -9.60 9.89
N PRO A 100 13.94 -9.06 10.37
CA PRO A 100 13.69 -8.90 11.81
C PRO A 100 13.56 -10.24 12.56
N GLY A 101 13.18 -11.33 11.87
CA GLY A 101 12.93 -12.63 12.48
C GLY A 101 14.11 -13.58 12.52
N CYS A 102 15.24 -13.30 11.84
CA CYS A 102 16.41 -14.17 11.82
C CYS A 102 17.68 -13.44 11.33
N SER A 103 18.79 -14.16 11.18
CA SER A 103 20.08 -13.59 10.75
C SER A 103 20.22 -13.40 9.23
N PHE A 104 19.16 -13.60 8.44
CA PHE A 104 19.20 -13.44 6.98
C PHE A 104 19.27 -11.97 6.56
N SER A 105 20.06 -11.67 5.53
CA SER A 105 20.25 -10.31 4.99
C SER A 105 20.54 -10.33 3.49
N SER A 106 19.63 -9.75 2.69
CA SER A 106 19.79 -9.68 1.22
C SER A 106 18.96 -8.55 0.60
N SER A 107 18.88 -8.52 -0.72
CA SER A 107 18.03 -7.61 -1.51
C SER A 107 16.54 -7.73 -1.12
N ILE A 108 15.73 -6.73 -1.49
CA ILE A 108 14.26 -6.75 -1.28
C ILE A 108 13.63 -7.99 -1.93
N THR A 109 14.05 -8.34 -3.15
CA THR A 109 13.51 -9.46 -3.92
C THR A 109 13.79 -10.80 -3.24
N ASP A 110 15.00 -10.98 -2.74
CA ASP A 110 15.35 -12.20 -2.01
C ASP A 110 14.69 -12.25 -0.63
N MET A 111 14.46 -11.07 -0.02
CA MET A 111 13.76 -10.97 1.26
C MET A 111 12.30 -11.43 1.16
N GLU A 112 11.58 -11.07 0.09
CA GLU A 112 10.22 -11.56 -0.14
C GLU A 112 10.19 -13.10 -0.26
N LYS A 113 11.18 -13.70 -0.94
CA LYS A 113 11.30 -15.16 -1.04
C LYS A 113 11.66 -15.79 0.30
N HIS A 114 12.66 -15.24 0.99
CA HIS A 114 13.07 -15.71 2.32
C HIS A 114 11.91 -15.70 3.33
N CYS A 115 11.13 -14.61 3.36
CA CYS A 115 9.96 -14.50 4.25
C CYS A 115 8.93 -15.60 4.01
N ARG A 116 8.68 -15.93 2.74
CA ARG A 116 7.76 -17.01 2.34
C ARG A 116 8.22 -18.38 2.79
N ASP A 117 9.50 -18.67 2.57
CA ASP A 117 10.04 -20.04 2.67
C ASP A 117 10.51 -20.37 4.09
N THR A 118 10.91 -19.37 4.89
CA THR A 118 11.57 -19.56 6.19
C THR A 118 10.67 -19.27 7.37
N HIS A 119 9.74 -18.32 7.25
CA HIS A 119 8.92 -17.85 8.37
C HIS A 119 7.48 -18.35 8.25
N ARG A 120 6.86 -18.65 9.40
CA ARG A 120 5.44 -18.99 9.46
C ARG A 120 4.59 -17.73 9.35
N VAL A 121 4.28 -17.35 8.12
CA VAL A 121 3.52 -16.14 7.82
C VAL A 121 2.05 -16.31 8.17
N GLN A 122 1.51 -15.40 8.98
CA GLN A 122 0.11 -15.41 9.37
C GLN A 122 -0.72 -14.51 8.44
N ASN A 123 -1.96 -14.89 8.17
CA ASN A 123 -2.87 -14.01 7.42
C ASN A 123 -3.38 -12.90 8.35
N LEU A 124 -3.20 -11.65 7.93
CA LEU A 124 -3.58 -10.48 8.72
C LEU A 124 -5.05 -10.48 9.14
N GLU A 125 -5.95 -10.98 8.28
CA GLU A 125 -7.40 -11.00 8.55
C GLU A 125 -7.78 -11.92 9.72
N GLN A 126 -6.89 -12.83 10.10
CA GLN A 126 -7.06 -13.77 11.21
C GLN A 126 -6.06 -13.50 12.35
N TYR A 127 -5.28 -12.42 12.25
CA TYR A 127 -4.21 -12.14 13.19
C TYR A 127 -4.73 -11.44 14.45
N ASN A 128 -4.59 -12.11 15.59
CA ASN A 128 -4.85 -11.52 16.90
C ASN A 128 -3.53 -10.96 17.48
N CYS A 129 -3.47 -9.64 17.69
CA CYS A 129 -2.29 -8.95 18.20
C CYS A 129 -2.12 -9.03 19.71
N SER A 130 -3.09 -9.57 20.45
CA SER A 130 -3.10 -9.53 21.91
C SER A 130 -1.89 -10.23 22.52
N MET A 131 -1.58 -11.45 22.06
CA MET A 131 -0.41 -12.18 22.56
C MET A 131 0.90 -11.45 22.21
N PHE A 132 0.98 -10.90 21.00
CA PHE A 132 2.14 -10.14 20.54
C PHE A 132 2.43 -8.90 21.42
N PHE A 133 1.39 -8.16 21.81
CA PHE A 133 1.54 -7.02 22.72
C PHE A 133 1.81 -7.46 24.16
N PHE A 134 1.17 -8.52 24.62
CA PHE A 134 1.43 -9.09 25.95
C PHE A 134 2.91 -9.50 26.11
N GLU A 135 3.48 -10.20 25.12
CA GLU A 135 4.89 -10.57 25.12
C GLU A 135 5.83 -9.34 25.16
N THR A 136 5.48 -8.28 24.44
CA THR A 136 6.24 -7.01 24.43
C THR A 136 6.20 -6.31 25.79
N LEU A 137 5.15 -6.54 26.60
CA LEU A 137 5.03 -5.96 27.94
C LEU A 137 5.85 -6.72 28.97
N VAL A 138 5.81 -8.05 28.91
CA VAL A 138 6.50 -8.95 29.85
C VAL A 138 7.99 -9.05 29.53
N GLY A 139 8.41 -8.89 28.28
CA GLY A 139 9.78 -9.12 27.83
C GLY A 139 10.14 -8.40 26.53
N SER A 140 11.26 -8.82 25.94
CA SER A 140 12.06 -8.18 24.87
C SER A 140 11.29 -7.72 23.61
N SER A 141 12.01 -7.09 22.68
CA SER A 141 11.48 -6.74 21.35
C SER A 141 10.86 -7.95 20.64
N VAL A 142 9.59 -7.84 20.25
CA VAL A 142 8.84 -8.90 19.55
C VAL A 142 8.66 -8.51 18.09
N ASN A 143 8.87 -9.47 17.20
CA ASN A 143 8.68 -9.33 15.76
C ASN A 143 7.68 -10.37 15.28
N GLY A 144 6.62 -9.92 14.59
CA GLY A 144 5.62 -10.79 13.97
C GLY A 144 5.60 -10.56 12.46
N ILE A 145 5.33 -11.60 11.67
CA ILE A 145 5.19 -11.47 10.21
C ILE A 145 3.77 -11.83 9.77
N VAL A 146 3.17 -10.92 9.01
CA VAL A 146 1.83 -11.06 8.46
C VAL A 146 1.84 -10.79 6.95
N GLN A 147 0.85 -11.33 6.24
CA GLN A 147 0.67 -11.10 4.81
C GLN A 147 -0.62 -10.36 4.52
N LYS A 148 -0.56 -9.39 3.61
CA LYS A 148 -1.72 -8.72 3.02
C LYS A 148 -1.46 -8.39 1.55
N ASP A 149 -2.43 -8.65 0.68
CA ASP A 149 -2.37 -8.36 -0.76
C ASP A 149 -1.10 -8.92 -1.45
N GLY A 150 -0.63 -10.09 -1.00
CA GLY A 150 0.60 -10.73 -1.50
C GLY A 150 1.91 -10.11 -1.00
N LYS A 151 1.85 -9.04 -0.21
CA LYS A 151 3.01 -8.37 0.41
C LYS A 151 3.21 -8.84 1.86
N TYR A 152 4.47 -8.89 2.28
CA TYR A 152 4.87 -9.29 3.62
C TYR A 152 5.13 -8.07 4.50
N LEU A 153 4.56 -8.09 5.70
CA LEU A 153 4.58 -7.00 6.67
C LEU A 153 5.13 -7.53 7.99
N TRP A 154 6.16 -6.87 8.50
CA TRP A 154 6.73 -7.11 9.81
C TRP A 154 6.12 -6.16 10.82
N LEU A 155 5.46 -6.73 11.82
CA LEU A 155 5.01 -6.03 13.02
C LEU A 155 6.17 -6.00 14.00
N ARG A 156 6.63 -4.82 14.37
CA ARG A 156 7.75 -4.64 15.31
C ARG A 156 7.28 -3.86 16.52
N ALA A 157 7.48 -4.44 17.69
CA ALA A 157 7.18 -3.80 18.95
C ALA A 157 8.37 -3.93 19.91
N PHE A 158 8.76 -2.82 20.51
CA PHE A 158 9.85 -2.82 21.49
C PHE A 158 9.70 -1.66 22.47
N LYS A 159 10.26 -1.81 23.67
CA LYS A 159 10.26 -0.74 24.68
C LYS A 159 11.38 0.26 24.41
N ASN A 160 11.07 1.55 24.52
CA ASN A 160 12.07 2.61 24.54
C ASN A 160 12.68 2.74 25.96
N PRO A 161 13.74 3.55 26.16
CA PRO A 161 14.33 3.79 27.49
C PRO A 161 13.36 4.39 28.51
N GLU A 162 12.27 5.03 28.07
CA GLU A 162 11.22 5.60 28.91
C GLU A 162 10.12 4.59 29.28
N ASN A 163 10.31 3.30 28.92
CA ASN A 163 9.38 2.20 29.13
C ASN A 163 8.06 2.29 28.36
N ASN A 164 7.99 3.11 27.31
CA ASN A 164 6.87 3.13 26.37
C ASN A 164 7.08 2.12 25.23
N ILE A 165 5.98 1.61 24.67
CA ILE A 165 6.01 0.69 23.54
C ILE A 165 6.07 1.48 22.24
N ILE A 166 7.14 1.25 21.48
CA ILE A 166 7.26 1.67 20.09
C ILE A 166 6.68 0.58 19.20
N PHE A 167 5.63 0.92 18.46
CA PHE A 167 5.00 0.01 17.49
C PHE A 167 5.14 0.55 16.06
N SER A 168 5.59 -0.29 15.15
CA SER A 168 5.69 0.03 13.73
C SER A 168 5.39 -1.18 12.85
N VAL A 169 4.83 -0.92 11.67
CA VAL A 169 4.62 -1.91 10.62
C VAL A 169 5.57 -1.62 9.47
N GLU A 170 6.50 -2.54 9.24
CA GLU A 170 7.52 -2.47 8.19
C GLU A 170 7.18 -3.42 7.04
N MET A 171 7.12 -2.92 5.81
CA MET A 171 6.80 -3.71 4.64
C MET A 171 8.06 -4.13 3.89
N VAL A 172 8.10 -5.40 3.46
CA VAL A 172 9.09 -5.86 2.49
C VAL A 172 8.73 -5.26 1.12
N GLY A 173 9.45 -4.22 0.73
CA GLY A 173 9.19 -3.50 -0.53
C GLY A 173 9.91 -2.15 -0.57
N THR A 174 9.62 -1.37 -1.61
CA THR A 174 10.18 -0.02 -1.74
C THR A 174 9.48 0.96 -0.81
N LYS A 175 10.12 2.12 -0.56
CA LYS A 175 9.51 3.22 0.22
C LYS A 175 8.19 3.69 -0.39
N GLU A 176 8.12 3.77 -1.72
CA GLU A 176 6.91 4.18 -2.42
C GLU A 176 5.79 3.15 -2.28
N GLU A 177 6.11 1.85 -2.41
CA GLU A 177 5.13 0.81 -2.19
C GLU A 177 4.61 0.85 -0.75
N ALA A 178 5.50 0.97 0.25
CA ALA A 178 5.13 0.99 1.67
C ALA A 178 4.21 2.17 2.00
N SER A 179 4.45 3.33 1.40
CA SER A 179 3.63 4.53 1.59
C SER A 179 2.18 4.41 1.09
N ASN A 180 1.89 3.40 0.25
CA ASN A 180 0.52 3.14 -0.21
C ASN A 180 -0.32 2.36 0.81
N TYR A 181 0.27 1.87 1.90
CA TYR A 181 -0.41 1.12 2.94
C TYR A 181 -0.48 1.93 4.23
N SER A 182 -1.66 1.96 4.86
CA SER A 182 -1.83 2.37 6.25
C SER A 182 -2.21 1.19 7.10
N TYR A 183 -1.86 1.26 8.38
CA TYR A 183 -2.29 0.32 9.38
C TYR A 183 -3.03 1.06 10.49
N LYS A 184 -4.02 0.37 11.06
CA LYS A 184 -4.77 0.84 12.22
C LYS A 184 -4.73 -0.20 13.32
N LEU A 185 -4.18 0.20 14.45
CA LEU A 185 -4.13 -0.58 15.68
C LEU A 185 -5.32 -0.19 16.56
N ILE A 186 -6.11 -1.19 16.95
CA ILE A 186 -7.37 -0.98 17.67
C ILE A 186 -7.34 -1.78 18.97
N PHE A 187 -7.34 -1.05 20.07
CA PHE A 187 -7.50 -1.55 21.42
C PHE A 187 -8.99 -1.49 21.77
N SER A 188 -9.61 -2.63 22.05
CA SER A 188 -11.06 -2.70 22.33
C SER A 188 -11.30 -3.15 23.77
N LYS A 189 -12.16 -2.42 24.50
CA LYS A 189 -12.70 -2.82 25.80
C LYS A 189 -14.20 -2.56 25.82
N ASP A 190 -14.98 -3.62 25.93
CA ASP A 190 -16.44 -3.58 25.76
C ASP A 190 -16.86 -2.82 24.49
N ILE A 191 -17.43 -1.62 24.66
CA ILE A 191 -17.92 -0.73 23.60
C ILE A 191 -16.86 0.33 23.25
N GLN A 192 -15.91 0.60 24.15
CA GLN A 192 -14.88 1.61 23.97
C GLN A 192 -13.75 1.08 23.08
N LYS A 193 -13.23 1.96 22.22
CA LYS A 193 -12.12 1.65 21.31
C LYS A 193 -11.12 2.79 21.30
N MET A 194 -9.84 2.46 21.49
CA MET A 194 -8.72 3.37 21.26
C MET A 194 -8.05 2.96 19.95
N CYS A 195 -7.95 3.90 19.00
CA CYS A 195 -7.45 3.63 17.65
C CYS A 195 -6.23 4.48 17.34
N PHE A 196 -5.19 3.85 16.80
CA PHE A 196 -3.99 4.52 16.30
C PHE A 196 -3.81 4.17 14.82
N GLU A 197 -3.53 5.16 13.97
CA GLU A 197 -3.42 4.97 12.52
C GLU A 197 -2.18 5.67 11.93
N ASP A 198 -1.31 4.91 11.27
CA ASP A 198 -0.12 5.44 10.57
C ASP A 198 0.12 4.64 9.27
N THR A 199 1.05 5.11 8.47
CA THR A 199 1.54 4.53 7.23
C THR A 199 2.62 3.49 7.48
N CYS A 200 2.60 2.40 6.70
CA CYS A 200 3.64 1.39 6.72
C CYS A 200 4.99 1.99 6.28
N LYS A 201 6.08 1.54 6.91
CA LYS A 201 7.45 1.97 6.58
C LYS A 201 8.16 0.90 5.75
N PRO A 202 9.18 1.22 4.94
CA PRO A 202 9.99 0.18 4.30
C PRO A 202 10.80 -0.60 5.33
N LEU A 203 11.02 -1.90 5.07
CA LEU A 203 11.86 -2.74 5.91
C LEU A 203 13.32 -2.26 5.92
N GLY A 204 13.96 -2.35 7.10
CA GLY A 204 15.39 -2.04 7.28
C GLY A 204 15.68 -0.82 8.15
N LEU A 205 14.67 -0.22 8.79
CA LEU A 205 14.90 0.90 9.70
C LEU A 205 15.46 0.42 11.05
N SER A 206 16.41 1.18 11.58
CA SER A 206 16.95 0.93 12.92
C SER A 206 15.96 1.35 14.00
N ASN A 207 16.07 0.74 15.20
CA ASN A 207 15.22 1.11 16.33
C ASN A 207 15.31 2.61 16.65
N LYS A 208 16.50 3.20 16.50
CA LYS A 208 16.73 4.64 16.72
C LYS A 208 16.00 5.51 15.70
N GLN A 209 15.91 5.05 14.45
CA GLN A 209 15.12 5.73 13.41
C GLN A 209 13.63 5.57 13.67
N LEU A 210 13.16 4.41 14.14
CA LEU A 210 11.75 4.20 14.48
C LEU A 210 11.34 5.05 15.69
N SER A 211 12.16 5.13 16.73
CA SER A 211 11.86 5.93 17.94
C SER A 211 11.80 7.45 17.74
N ALA A 212 12.06 7.96 16.54
CA ALA A 212 11.87 9.38 16.25
C ALA A 212 10.37 9.75 16.27
N PRO A 213 9.99 10.92 16.82
CA PRO A 213 8.60 11.28 17.17
C PRO A 213 7.60 11.36 15.98
N VAL A 214 8.06 11.17 14.76
CA VAL A 214 7.25 11.24 13.52
C VAL A 214 7.23 9.90 12.76
N LYS A 215 7.98 8.89 13.23
CA LYS A 215 8.20 7.65 12.46
C LYS A 215 7.49 6.42 13.02
N SER A 216 7.03 6.45 14.27
CA SER A 216 6.29 5.34 14.88
C SER A 216 5.42 5.85 16.02
N PHE A 217 4.50 4.99 16.48
CA PHE A 217 3.70 5.28 17.65
C PHE A 217 4.47 5.02 18.93
N ASN A 218 4.54 6.04 19.78
CA ASN A 218 5.02 5.95 21.13
C ASN A 218 3.80 5.76 22.06
N LEU A 219 3.55 4.50 22.44
CA LEU A 219 2.40 4.11 23.25
C LEU A 219 2.82 4.02 24.72
N SER A 220 2.23 4.86 25.57
CA SER A 220 2.41 4.78 27.02
C SER A 220 1.87 3.43 27.51
N VAL A 221 2.75 2.62 28.11
CA VAL A 221 2.35 1.34 28.72
C VAL A 221 1.29 1.56 29.79
N ARG A 222 1.43 2.64 30.59
CA ARG A 222 0.47 3.02 31.62
C ARG A 222 -0.92 3.31 31.04
N ASP A 223 -0.99 3.95 29.89
CA ASP A 223 -2.26 4.32 29.26
C ASP A 223 -2.93 3.06 28.67
N ILE A 224 -2.15 2.15 28.10
CA ILE A 224 -2.66 0.86 27.60
C ILE A 224 -3.16 -0.01 28.75
N GLU A 225 -2.36 -0.19 29.81
CA GLU A 225 -2.72 -1.02 30.97
C GLU A 225 -3.95 -0.46 31.70
N SER A 226 -4.02 0.87 31.89
CA SER A 226 -5.19 1.50 32.50
C SER A 226 -6.44 1.39 31.63
N PHE A 227 -6.31 1.41 30.30
CA PHE A 227 -7.43 1.22 29.39
C PHE A 227 -7.89 -0.24 29.38
N LEU A 228 -7.00 -1.20 29.12
CA LEU A 228 -7.36 -2.61 28.90
C LEU A 228 -7.60 -3.40 30.18
N GLU A 229 -6.98 -3.01 31.30
CA GLU A 229 -6.95 -3.80 32.55
C GLU A 229 -6.51 -5.26 32.28
N ASN A 230 -7.46 -6.20 32.26
CA ASN A 230 -7.22 -7.62 31.99
C ASN A 230 -7.67 -8.06 30.57
N ASP A 231 -8.38 -7.21 29.83
CA ASP A 231 -8.97 -7.54 28.54
C ASP A 231 -8.06 -7.08 27.40
N TRP A 232 -7.05 -7.90 27.11
CA TRP A 232 -6.15 -7.70 25.99
C TRP A 232 -6.85 -8.07 24.69
N ASN A 233 -7.76 -7.23 24.19
CA ASN A 233 -8.34 -7.40 22.86
C ASN A 233 -7.77 -6.36 21.91
N ILE A 234 -6.71 -6.75 21.21
CA ILE A 234 -5.96 -5.89 20.30
C ILE A 234 -6.04 -6.47 18.91
N SER A 235 -6.54 -5.68 17.98
CA SER A 235 -6.60 -6.03 16.57
C SER A 235 -5.81 -5.03 15.74
N ILE A 236 -5.26 -5.52 14.63
CA ILE A 236 -4.60 -4.68 13.64
C ILE A 236 -5.31 -4.87 12.31
N THR A 237 -5.47 -3.77 11.59
CA THR A 237 -5.94 -3.77 10.21
C THR A 237 -4.92 -3.04 9.35
N VAL A 238 -4.72 -3.50 8.12
CA VAL A 238 -3.84 -2.87 7.14
C VAL A 238 -4.63 -2.73 5.85
N GLU A 239 -4.63 -1.52 5.30
CA GLU A 239 -5.39 -1.18 4.10
C GLU A 239 -4.47 -0.52 3.06
N ASN A 240 -4.69 -0.83 1.79
CA ASN A 240 -4.06 -0.12 0.69
C ASN A 240 -4.86 1.16 0.39
N ILE A 241 -4.33 2.30 0.82
CA ILE A 241 -4.95 3.63 0.73
C ILE A 241 -5.20 4.00 -0.74
N LYS A 242 -4.22 3.71 -1.61
CA LYS A 242 -4.28 4.07 -3.04
C LYS A 242 -5.37 3.28 -3.77
N LEU A 243 -5.45 1.97 -3.51
CA LEU A 243 -6.53 1.13 -4.02
C LEU A 243 -7.89 1.60 -3.51
N LYS A 244 -8.03 1.85 -2.21
CA LYS A 244 -9.28 2.34 -1.61
C LYS A 244 -9.74 3.64 -2.25
N HIS A 245 -8.85 4.61 -2.44
CA HIS A 245 -9.17 5.88 -3.07
C HIS A 245 -9.53 5.73 -4.56
N ASN A 246 -8.85 4.86 -5.30
CA ASN A 246 -9.17 4.57 -6.70
C ASN A 246 -10.56 3.91 -6.82
N ILE A 247 -10.88 2.96 -5.94
CA ILE A 247 -12.19 2.30 -5.89
C ILE A 247 -13.29 3.31 -5.54
N LEU A 248 -13.08 4.18 -4.54
CA LEU A 248 -14.04 5.23 -4.18
C LEU A 248 -14.26 6.25 -5.32
N LYS A 249 -13.21 6.59 -6.08
CA LYS A 249 -13.33 7.40 -7.30
C LYS A 249 -14.15 6.71 -8.39
N LEU A 250 -13.97 5.41 -8.59
CA LEU A 250 -14.76 4.63 -9.54
C LEU A 250 -16.23 4.58 -9.13
N PHE A 251 -16.52 4.34 -7.84
CA PHE A 251 -17.89 4.34 -7.33
C PHE A 251 -18.56 5.71 -7.43
N SER A 252 -17.86 6.80 -7.10
CA SER A 252 -18.41 8.16 -7.23
C SER A 252 -18.65 8.56 -8.68
N SER A 253 -17.79 8.13 -9.62
CA SER A 253 -18.03 8.28 -11.06
C SER A 253 -19.27 7.51 -11.52
N TYR A 254 -19.42 6.27 -11.06
CA TYR A 254 -20.55 5.42 -11.37
C TYR A 254 -21.88 5.98 -10.84
N THR A 255 -21.94 6.42 -9.58
CA THR A 255 -23.16 6.99 -8.99
C THR A 255 -23.55 8.32 -9.65
N LYS A 256 -22.58 9.19 -9.94
CA LYS A 256 -22.82 10.46 -10.66
C LYS A 256 -23.42 10.23 -12.04
N ASN A 257 -22.93 9.22 -12.78
CA ASN A 257 -23.47 8.85 -14.09
C ASN A 257 -24.90 8.28 -14.01
N LYS A 258 -25.23 7.50 -12.97
CA LYS A 258 -26.57 6.96 -12.76
C LYS A 258 -27.59 8.05 -12.37
N ILE A 259 -27.20 9.01 -11.54
CA ILE A 259 -28.03 10.16 -11.14
C ILE A 259 -28.33 11.04 -12.37
N ASN A 260 -27.32 11.30 -13.22
CA ASN A 260 -27.52 12.04 -14.47
C ASN A 260 -28.54 11.32 -15.38
N LEU A 261 -28.43 10.01 -15.54
CA LEU A 261 -29.36 9.23 -16.36
C LEU A 261 -30.81 9.30 -15.85
N GLY A 262 -31.00 9.23 -14.52
CA GLY A 262 -32.33 9.37 -13.90
C GLY A 262 -32.95 10.75 -14.09
N LEU A 263 -32.16 11.82 -13.93
CA LEU A 263 -32.61 13.19 -14.18
C LEU A 263 -33.00 13.41 -15.65
N TYR A 264 -32.19 12.93 -16.61
CA TYR A 264 -32.53 13.03 -18.03
C TYR A 264 -33.82 12.31 -18.41
N LEU A 265 -34.07 11.12 -17.83
CA LEU A 265 -35.33 10.40 -18.02
C LEU A 265 -36.52 11.19 -17.47
N LEU A 266 -36.39 11.77 -16.28
CA LEU A 266 -37.42 12.62 -15.67
C LEU A 266 -37.73 13.86 -16.52
N PHE A 267 -36.70 14.55 -17.02
CA PHE A 267 -36.88 15.69 -17.93
C PHE A 267 -37.55 15.27 -19.25
N SER A 268 -37.20 14.11 -19.81
CA SER A 268 -37.83 13.63 -21.04
C SER A 268 -39.30 13.26 -20.85
N ILE A 269 -39.67 12.67 -19.71
CA ILE A 269 -41.07 12.36 -19.37
C ILE A 269 -41.87 13.64 -19.15
N LEU A 270 -41.32 14.61 -18.39
CA LEU A 270 -41.97 15.90 -18.19
C LEU A 270 -42.18 16.64 -19.51
N PHE A 271 -41.21 16.60 -20.42
CA PHE A 271 -41.32 17.20 -21.74
C PHE A 271 -42.45 16.56 -22.57
N VAL A 272 -42.58 15.23 -22.55
CA VAL A 272 -43.68 14.50 -23.22
C VAL A 272 -45.04 14.87 -22.63
N ILE A 273 -45.15 14.99 -21.30
CA ILE A 273 -46.39 15.40 -20.63
C ILE A 273 -46.78 16.83 -21.04
N VAL A 274 -45.83 17.76 -21.11
CA VAL A 274 -46.07 19.14 -21.57
C VAL A 274 -46.54 19.16 -23.02
N LEU A 275 -45.92 18.38 -23.90
CA LEU A 275 -46.36 18.27 -25.30
C LEU A 275 -47.77 17.72 -25.40
N TYR A 276 -48.11 16.67 -24.64
CA TYR A 276 -49.46 16.12 -24.60
C TYR A 276 -50.49 17.14 -24.12
N TYR A 277 -50.17 17.93 -23.10
CA TYR A 277 -51.05 18.98 -22.60
C TYR A 277 -51.28 20.10 -23.62
N ILE A 278 -50.23 20.51 -24.34
CA ILE A 278 -50.32 21.49 -25.44
C ILE A 278 -51.21 20.95 -26.57
N MET A 279 -51.05 19.68 -26.94
CA MET A 279 -51.89 19.03 -27.96
C MET A 279 -53.36 18.99 -27.51
N PHE A 280 -53.63 18.54 -26.28
CA PHE A 280 -54.99 18.49 -25.74
C PHE A 280 -55.66 19.87 -25.69
N GLN A 281 -54.89 20.92 -25.35
CA GLN A 281 -55.41 22.28 -25.32
C GLN A 281 -55.69 22.83 -26.73
N SER A 282 -54.91 22.41 -27.74
CA SER A 282 -55.18 22.74 -29.15
C SER A 282 -56.46 22.05 -29.67
N ASP A 283 -56.71 20.80 -29.27
CA ASP A 283 -57.94 20.07 -29.61
C ASP A 283 -59.18 20.67 -28.92
N TRP A 284 -59.05 21.08 -27.65
CA TRP A 284 -60.12 21.77 -26.92
C TRP A 284 -60.49 23.12 -27.56
N LEU A 285 -59.48 23.89 -28.01
CA LEU A 285 -59.71 25.14 -28.74
C LEU A 285 -60.37 24.88 -30.10
N PHE A 286 -60.02 23.77 -30.77
CA PHE A 286 -60.65 23.34 -32.02
C PHE A 286 -62.12 22.98 -31.81
N GLU A 287 -62.45 22.20 -30.78
CA GLU A 287 -63.84 21.82 -30.47
C GLU A 287 -64.71 23.05 -30.14
N LYS A 288 -64.17 24.01 -29.38
CA LYS A 288 -64.85 25.29 -29.09
C LYS A 288 -65.08 26.13 -30.35
N SER A 289 -64.15 26.12 -31.30
CA SER A 289 -64.30 26.82 -32.59
C SER A 289 -65.41 26.21 -33.46
N THR A 290 -65.59 24.88 -33.40
CA THR A 290 -66.63 24.19 -34.18
C THR A 290 -68.04 24.36 -33.59
N LYS A 291 -68.17 24.47 -32.26
CA LYS A 291 -69.45 24.76 -31.58
C LYS A 291 -69.98 26.18 -31.84
N TYR A 292 -69.13 27.12 -32.20
CA TYR A 292 -69.51 28.51 -32.54
C TYR A 292 -69.91 28.72 -34.01
N LYS A 293 -69.97 27.66 -34.83
CA LYS A 293 -70.44 27.72 -36.24
C LYS A 293 -71.95 28.03 -36.40
N GLY A 294 -72.67 28.30 -35.32
CA GLY A 294 -74.14 28.39 -35.33
C GLY A 294 -74.77 29.77 -35.51
N LYS A 295 -74.08 30.92 -35.33
CA LYS A 295 -74.74 32.24 -35.45
C LYS A 295 -73.80 33.37 -35.92
N HIS A 296 -74.26 34.04 -36.98
CA HIS A 296 -73.87 35.34 -37.56
C HIS A 296 -72.83 35.42 -38.69
N LYS A 297 -73.32 35.94 -39.82
CA LYS A 297 -72.62 36.42 -41.03
C LYS A 297 -71.70 37.60 -40.67
N HIS A 298 -70.43 37.35 -40.36
CA HIS A 298 -69.33 38.31 -40.55
C HIS A 298 -67.97 37.60 -40.48
N GLN A 299 -67.77 36.57 -41.29
CA GLN A 299 -66.49 35.88 -41.38
C GLN A 299 -66.32 35.37 -42.81
N LYS A 300 -65.53 36.07 -43.63
CA LYS A 300 -65.04 35.57 -44.93
C LYS A 300 -63.51 35.66 -45.05
N GLU A 301 -62.83 36.46 -44.22
CA GLU A 301 -61.36 36.55 -44.21
C GLU A 301 -60.69 35.57 -43.22
N SER A 302 -61.36 35.22 -42.12
CA SER A 302 -60.86 34.27 -41.12
C SER A 302 -60.86 32.81 -41.59
N TYR A 303 -61.76 32.44 -42.51
CA TYR A 303 -61.84 31.06 -43.04
C TYR A 303 -60.72 30.72 -44.03
N LYS A 304 -60.23 31.70 -44.80
CA LYS A 304 -59.05 31.50 -45.66
C LYS A 304 -57.79 31.32 -44.82
N PHE A 305 -57.60 32.15 -43.79
CA PHE A 305 -56.45 32.05 -42.89
C PHE A 305 -56.43 30.73 -42.12
N ALA A 306 -57.58 30.27 -41.61
CA ALA A 306 -57.69 28.99 -40.89
C ALA A 306 -57.44 27.76 -41.79
N SER A 307 -57.84 27.79 -43.07
CA SER A 307 -57.57 26.69 -44.01
C SER A 307 -56.08 26.57 -44.38
N TYR A 308 -55.40 27.70 -44.63
CA TYR A 308 -53.96 27.74 -44.88
C TYR A 308 -53.15 27.34 -43.63
N PHE A 309 -53.60 27.74 -42.44
CA PHE A 309 -52.96 27.33 -41.18
C PHE A 309 -53.15 25.83 -40.90
N ASN A 310 -54.24 25.21 -41.35
CA ASN A 310 -54.51 23.78 -41.15
C ASN A 310 -53.71 22.87 -42.09
N GLU A 311 -53.55 23.25 -43.36
CA GLU A 311 -52.68 22.48 -44.27
C GLU A 311 -51.21 22.63 -43.90
N PHE A 312 -50.77 23.84 -43.53
CA PHE A 312 -49.42 24.09 -43.07
C PHE A 312 -49.12 23.42 -41.72
N SER A 313 -50.09 23.37 -40.80
CA SER A 313 -49.92 22.69 -39.52
C SER A 313 -49.86 21.18 -39.68
N SER A 314 -50.73 20.53 -40.48
CA SER A 314 -50.72 19.07 -40.58
C SER A 314 -49.43 18.52 -41.24
N SER A 315 -48.89 19.20 -42.25
CA SER A 315 -47.62 18.84 -42.88
C SER A 315 -46.42 19.13 -41.96
N PHE A 316 -46.48 20.21 -41.18
CA PHE A 316 -45.42 20.55 -40.22
C PHE A 316 -45.41 19.59 -39.02
N TRP A 317 -46.58 19.23 -38.48
CA TRP A 317 -46.68 18.30 -37.36
C TRP A 317 -46.31 16.87 -37.76
N THR A 318 -46.67 16.41 -38.96
CA THR A 318 -46.27 15.07 -39.43
C THR A 318 -44.76 14.96 -39.68
N THR A 319 -44.14 16.00 -40.24
CA THR A 319 -42.68 16.07 -40.41
C THR A 319 -41.96 16.19 -39.06
N LEU A 320 -42.47 17.00 -38.14
CA LEU A 320 -41.92 17.14 -36.79
C LEU A 320 -42.03 15.83 -35.99
N VAL A 321 -43.17 15.14 -36.03
CA VAL A 321 -43.36 13.84 -35.39
C VAL A 321 -42.43 12.79 -36.01
N SER A 322 -42.27 12.80 -37.34
CA SER A 322 -41.34 11.88 -38.01
C SER A 322 -39.87 12.14 -37.61
N LEU A 323 -39.46 13.40 -37.50
CA LEU A 323 -38.13 13.78 -37.02
C LEU A 323 -37.90 13.40 -35.55
N VAL A 324 -38.92 13.55 -34.70
CA VAL A 324 -38.88 13.14 -33.29
C VAL A 324 -38.77 11.61 -33.17
N ILE A 325 -39.51 10.86 -33.98
CA ILE A 325 -39.42 9.39 -34.01
C ILE A 325 -38.03 8.94 -34.48
N LEU A 326 -37.49 9.54 -35.54
CA LEU A 326 -36.13 9.24 -36.01
C LEU A 326 -35.08 9.58 -34.95
N TYR A 327 -35.22 10.70 -34.26
CA TYR A 327 -34.35 11.07 -33.15
C TYR A 327 -34.44 10.08 -31.98
N LEU A 328 -35.65 9.62 -31.62
CA LEU A 328 -35.87 8.61 -30.58
C LEU A 328 -35.30 7.25 -30.97
N ILE A 329 -35.40 6.85 -32.24
CA ILE A 329 -34.80 5.61 -32.76
C ILE A 329 -33.27 5.71 -32.72
N GLU A 330 -32.68 6.81 -33.17
CA GLU A 330 -31.23 7.02 -33.11
C GLU A 330 -30.72 7.07 -31.65
N TYR A 331 -31.51 7.65 -30.76
CA TYR A 331 -31.26 7.66 -29.32
C TYR A 331 -31.33 6.24 -28.72
N LEU A 332 -32.34 5.45 -29.07
CA LEU A 332 -32.46 4.03 -28.67
C LEU A 332 -31.27 3.21 -29.17
N PHE A 333 -30.82 3.42 -30.40
CA PHE A 333 -29.62 2.77 -30.92
C PHE A 333 -28.34 3.18 -30.15
N LYS A 334 -28.21 4.46 -29.75
CA LYS A 334 -27.08 4.92 -28.91
C LYS A 334 -27.11 4.30 -27.51
N VAL A 335 -28.29 4.17 -26.91
CA VAL A 335 -28.47 3.52 -25.60
C VAL A 335 -28.19 2.02 -25.69
N LEU A 336 -28.70 1.33 -26.72
CA LEU A 336 -28.43 -0.08 -26.95
C LEU A 336 -26.94 -0.35 -27.19
N LYS A 337 -26.25 0.48 -27.99
CA LYS A 337 -24.78 0.38 -28.17
C LYS A 337 -24.04 0.53 -26.85
N LYS A 338 -24.45 1.46 -25.98
CA LYS A 338 -23.86 1.61 -24.64
C LYS A 338 -24.14 0.40 -23.76
N LEU A 339 -25.35 -0.16 -23.77
CA LEU A 339 -25.69 -1.36 -23.00
C LEU A 339 -24.91 -2.59 -23.48
N VAL A 340 -24.73 -2.77 -24.80
CA VAL A 340 -23.88 -3.84 -25.37
C VAL A 340 -22.42 -3.64 -24.97
N TYR A 341 -21.92 -2.39 -24.98
CA TYR A 341 -20.56 -2.10 -24.51
C TYR A 341 -20.38 -2.40 -23.01
N TYR A 342 -21.34 -2.03 -22.16
CA TYR A 342 -21.28 -2.32 -20.73
C TYR A 342 -21.42 -3.82 -20.42
N THR A 343 -22.27 -4.54 -21.14
CA THR A 343 -22.36 -6.00 -20.99
C THR A 343 -21.06 -6.69 -21.42
N TYR A 344 -20.41 -6.21 -22.48
CA TYR A 344 -19.09 -6.69 -22.88
C TYR A 344 -18.02 -6.42 -21.82
N ILE A 345 -18.00 -5.22 -21.21
CA ILE A 345 -17.09 -4.90 -20.09
C ILE A 345 -17.36 -5.83 -18.90
N ILE A 346 -18.61 -6.03 -18.51
CA ILE A 346 -18.99 -6.89 -17.39
C ILE A 346 -18.54 -8.33 -17.66
N LEU A 347 -18.80 -8.87 -18.86
CA LEU A 347 -18.34 -10.19 -19.28
C LEU A 347 -16.82 -10.30 -19.27
N TYR A 348 -16.10 -9.28 -19.75
CA TYR A 348 -14.64 -9.23 -19.72
C TYR A 348 -14.09 -9.29 -18.28
N TYR A 349 -14.69 -8.55 -17.35
CA TYR A 349 -14.29 -8.61 -15.94
C TYR A 349 -14.65 -9.94 -15.27
N ILE A 350 -15.78 -10.56 -15.61
CA ILE A 350 -16.14 -11.91 -15.15
C ILE A 350 -15.11 -12.94 -15.64
N VAL A 351 -14.67 -12.85 -16.90
CA VAL A 351 -13.62 -13.71 -17.46
C VAL A 351 -12.28 -13.50 -16.74
N ILE A 352 -11.89 -12.25 -16.45
CA ILE A 352 -10.67 -11.96 -15.67
C ILE A 352 -10.78 -12.54 -14.25
N LEU A 353 -11.92 -12.36 -13.58
CA LEU A 353 -12.14 -12.86 -12.22
C LEU A 353 -12.09 -14.40 -12.19
N SER A 354 -12.69 -15.06 -13.18
CA SER A 354 -12.69 -16.52 -13.27
C SER A 354 -11.29 -17.08 -13.59
N ILE A 355 -10.50 -16.41 -14.44
CA ILE A 355 -9.08 -16.77 -14.65
C ILE A 355 -8.26 -16.57 -13.37
N ALA A 356 -8.49 -15.48 -12.63
CA ALA A 356 -7.82 -15.20 -11.37
C ALA A 356 -8.16 -16.26 -10.29
N LEU A 357 -9.45 -16.63 -10.18
CA LEU A 357 -9.91 -17.70 -9.30
C LEU A 357 -9.35 -19.07 -9.70
N PHE A 358 -9.30 -19.38 -10.99
CA PHE A 358 -8.72 -20.63 -11.48
C PHE A 358 -7.22 -20.72 -11.20
N ARG A 359 -6.48 -19.62 -11.39
CA ARG A 359 -5.06 -19.54 -10.99
C ARG A 359 -4.89 -19.74 -9.49
N PHE A 360 -5.73 -19.08 -8.68
CA PHE A 360 -5.73 -19.22 -7.22
C PHE A 360 -5.97 -20.66 -6.77
N ILE A 361 -6.93 -21.35 -7.39
CA ILE A 361 -7.23 -22.77 -7.12
C ILE A 361 -6.05 -23.67 -7.51
N ILE A 362 -5.43 -23.46 -8.68
CA ILE A 362 -4.26 -24.25 -9.11
C ILE A 362 -3.06 -24.05 -8.18
N THR A 363 -2.81 -22.81 -7.71
CA THR A 363 -1.71 -22.54 -6.77
C THR A 363 -1.93 -23.12 -5.38
N ASN A 364 -3.17 -23.40 -4.97
CA ASN A 364 -3.49 -24.00 -3.68
C ASN A 364 -3.69 -25.52 -3.74
N LEU A 365 -3.67 -26.12 -4.93
CA LEU A 365 -3.73 -27.58 -5.15
C LEU A 365 -2.36 -28.22 -5.39
N ARG A 366 -1.27 -27.43 -5.38
CA ARG A 366 0.12 -27.88 -5.28
C ARG A 366 0.63 -27.58 -3.88
#